data_AF-I9PRI8-F1
#
_entry.id   AF-I9PRI8-F1
#
_cell.length_a   1.000
_cell.length_b   1.000
_cell.length_c   1.000
_cell.angle_alpha   90.00
_cell.angle_beta   90.00
_cell.angle_gamma   90.00
#
_symmetry.space_group_name_H-M   'P 1'
#
loop_
_entity.id
_entity.type
_entity.pdbx_description
1 polymer ?
#
loop_
_entity_poly.entity_id
_entity_poly.type
_entity_poly.pdbx_seq_one_letter_code
_entity_poly.pdbx_strand_id
1 'polypeptide(L)'
;MSAYYDLFEKPDIRQTGEQQPLYARFIPKGTIERKEFINRVHLFTGISRSLLEGAMAAFMDELRDCLADGWTVELGELGYFTPSLNCRREAMEKKELRAASVTLRGLNFRLGKE
;
A
#
# COMPACT_ATOMS: atom_id res chain seq x y z
N MET A 1 12.79 15.46 -7.80
CA MET A 1 11.38 15.14 -7.53
C MET A 1 10.78 16.28 -6.69
N SER A 2 9.59 16.79 -7.00
CA SER A 2 8.93 17.84 -6.22
C SER A 2 7.50 17.43 -5.84
N ALA A 3 7.05 17.85 -4.66
CA ALA A 3 5.75 17.53 -4.10
C ALA A 3 5.09 18.79 -3.53
N TYR A 4 3.77 18.89 -3.66
CA TYR A 4 2.99 19.90 -2.95
C TYR A 4 2.70 19.41 -1.53
N TYR A 5 2.84 20.31 -0.57
CA TYR A 5 2.54 20.05 0.84
C TYR A 5 1.89 21.27 1.47
N ASP A 6 1.22 21.03 2.60
CA ASP A 6 0.72 22.07 3.48
C ASP A 6 1.06 21.71 4.94
N LEU A 7 1.06 22.70 5.82
CA LEU A 7 1.47 22.56 7.21
C LEU A 7 0.25 22.67 8.12
N PHE A 8 -0.02 21.62 8.88
CA PHE A 8 -1.14 21.57 9.83
C PHE A 8 -0.61 21.53 11.25
N GLU A 9 -1.29 22.22 12.18
CA GLU A 9 -1.02 22.05 13.61
C GLU A 9 -1.40 20.63 14.03
N LYS A 10 -0.54 19.99 14.84
CA LYS A 10 -0.90 18.72 15.46
C LYS A 10 -2.07 18.93 16.42
N PRO A 11 -2.98 17.96 16.55
CA PRO A 11 -4.04 18.04 17.54
C PRO A 11 -3.45 18.10 18.95
N ASP A 12 -3.92 19.06 19.76
CA ASP A 12 -3.55 19.16 21.17
C ASP A 12 -4.29 18.09 21.98
N ILE A 13 -3.67 16.93 22.11
CA ILE A 13 -4.22 15.78 22.86
C ILE A 13 -4.32 16.11 24.36
N ARG A 14 -3.48 17.02 24.87
CA ARG A 14 -3.38 17.35 26.30
C ARG A 14 -4.24 18.55 26.69
N GLN A 15 -4.87 19.22 25.72
CA GLN A 15 -5.73 20.40 25.93
C GLN A 15 -5.01 21.50 26.72
N THR A 16 -3.71 21.68 26.47
CA THR A 16 -2.90 22.72 27.15
C THR A 16 -3.26 24.12 26.65
N GLY A 17 -3.87 24.25 25.47
CA GLY A 17 -4.20 25.54 24.85
C GLY A 17 -2.97 26.26 24.29
N GLU A 18 -1.81 25.59 24.30
CA GLU A 18 -0.57 26.09 23.72
C GLU A 18 -0.50 25.77 22.22
N GLN A 19 0.26 26.59 21.49
CA GLN A 19 0.50 26.36 20.07
C GLN A 19 1.21 25.02 19.86
N GLN A 20 0.65 24.18 18.99
CA GLN A 20 1.17 22.86 18.70
C GLN A 20 2.17 22.87 17.53
N PRO A 21 3.15 21.95 17.51
CA PRO A 21 4.08 21.85 16.39
C PRO A 21 3.35 21.48 15.10
N LEU A 22 3.79 22.09 14.00
CA LEU A 22 3.28 21.79 12.67
C LEU A 22 3.74 20.42 12.17
N TYR A 23 2.94 19.77 11.34
CA TYR A 23 3.34 18.62 10.54
C TYR A 23 3.00 18.83 9.06
N ALA A 24 3.88 18.34 8.19
CA ALA A 24 3.66 18.39 6.75
C ALA A 24 2.65 17.33 6.33
N ARG A 25 1.67 17.75 5.52
CA ARG A 25 0.70 16.89 4.87
C ARG A 25 0.91 16.95 3.36
N PHE A 26 1.03 15.79 2.73
CA PHE A 26 1.12 15.68 1.28
C PHE A 26 -0.20 16.07 0.62
N ILE A 27 -0.12 16.94 -0.40
CA ILE A 27 -1.27 17.31 -1.23
C ILE A 27 -1.15 16.58 -2.57
N PRO A 28 -2.00 15.58 -2.84
CA PRO A 28 -2.00 14.89 -4.11
C PRO A 28 -2.45 15.84 -5.22
N LYS A 29 -1.79 15.78 -6.38
CA LYS A 29 -2.22 16.50 -7.60
C LYS A 29 -3.55 15.98 -8.16
N GLY A 30 -3.90 14.74 -7.82
CA GLY A 30 -5.04 14.00 -8.35
C GLY A 30 -4.74 12.50 -8.32
N THR A 31 -5.66 11.71 -8.88
CA THR A 31 -5.53 10.25 -9.00
C THR A 31 -5.44 9.90 -10.48
N ILE A 32 -4.39 9.18 -10.88
CA ILE A 32 -4.26 8.62 -12.22
C ILE A 32 -5.01 7.29 -12.25
N GLU A 33 -6.07 7.21 -13.05
CA GLU A 33 -6.83 5.98 -13.20
C GLU A 33 -6.10 4.95 -14.07
N ARG A 34 -6.50 3.68 -13.94
CA ARG A 34 -5.93 2.55 -14.69
C ARG A 34 -5.83 2.82 -16.19
N LYS A 35 -6.89 3.31 -16.82
CA LYS A 35 -6.93 3.58 -18.27
C LYS A 35 -5.93 4.66 -18.67
N GLU A 36 -5.83 5.71 -17.86
CA GLU A 36 -4.87 6.80 -18.09
C GLU A 36 -3.43 6.32 -17.90
N PHE A 37 -3.17 5.55 -16.83
CA PHE A 37 -1.86 4.96 -16.57
C PHE A 37 -1.39 4.10 -17.75
N ILE A 38 -2.23 3.18 -18.22
CA ILE A 38 -1.95 2.34 -19.40
C ILE A 38 -1.72 3.20 -20.65
N ASN A 39 -2.54 4.24 -20.85
CA ASN A 39 -2.38 5.13 -21.99
C ASN A 39 -1.03 5.86 -21.95
N ARG A 40 -0.60 6.32 -20.77
CA ARG A 40 0.72 6.96 -20.59
C ARG A 40 1.84 5.96 -20.89
N VAL A 41 1.73 4.72 -20.40
CA VAL A 41 2.71 3.66 -20.69
C VAL A 41 2.82 3.35 -22.18
N HIS A 42 1.67 3.21 -22.85
CA HIS A 42 1.62 3.02 -24.30
C HIS A 42 2.30 4.19 -25.04
N LEU A 43 2.02 5.43 -24.66
CA LEU A 43 2.57 6.61 -25.34
C LEU A 43 4.10 6.71 -25.24
N PHE A 44 4.72 6.26 -24.14
CA PHE A 44 6.17 6.33 -24.00
C PHE A 44 6.91 5.06 -24.47
N THR A 45 6.25 3.89 -24.49
CA THR A 45 6.89 2.61 -24.89
C THR A 45 6.54 2.14 -26.30
N GLY A 46 5.39 2.55 -26.84
CA GLY A 46 4.80 1.99 -28.06
C GLY A 46 4.10 0.64 -27.90
N ILE A 47 4.15 0.01 -26.71
CA ILE A 47 3.50 -1.30 -26.46
C ILE A 47 1.97 -1.14 -26.58
N SER A 48 1.29 -2.06 -27.27
CA SER A 48 -0.15 -1.96 -27.48
C SER A 48 -0.92 -1.93 -26.15
N ARG A 49 -1.99 -1.11 -26.10
CA ARG A 49 -2.83 -0.98 -24.90
C ARG A 49 -3.41 -2.31 -24.46
N SER A 50 -3.84 -3.15 -25.40
CA SER A 50 -4.40 -4.48 -25.11
C SER A 50 -3.37 -5.41 -24.46
N LEU A 51 -2.11 -5.38 -24.91
CA LEU A 51 -1.05 -6.17 -24.30
C LEU A 51 -0.71 -5.67 -22.89
N LEU A 52 -0.64 -4.34 -22.71
CA LEU A 52 -0.40 -3.75 -21.38
C LEU A 52 -1.53 -4.08 -20.40
N GLU A 53 -2.79 -4.00 -20.84
CA GLU A 53 -3.95 -4.37 -20.02
C GLU A 53 -3.92 -5.86 -19.64
N GLY A 54 -3.61 -6.73 -20.60
CA GLY A 54 -3.50 -8.17 -20.37
C GLY A 54 -2.35 -8.52 -19.42
N ALA A 55 -1.16 -7.93 -19.61
CA ALA A 55 -0.01 -8.15 -18.74
C ALA A 55 -0.27 -7.66 -17.31
N MET A 56 -0.86 -6.47 -17.15
CA MET A 56 -1.22 -5.95 -15.83
C MET A 56 -2.24 -6.85 -15.13
N ALA A 57 -3.26 -7.35 -15.83
CA ALA A 57 -4.21 -8.30 -15.27
C ALA A 57 -3.52 -9.60 -14.83
N ALA A 58 -2.66 -10.18 -15.69
CA ALA A 58 -1.92 -11.40 -15.37
C ALA A 58 -1.00 -11.23 -14.15
N PHE A 59 -0.28 -10.10 -14.04
CA PHE A 59 0.54 -9.81 -12.85
C PHE A 59 -0.31 -9.64 -11.59
N MET A 60 -1.48 -9.01 -11.70
CA MET A 60 -2.38 -8.84 -10.56
C MET A 60 -2.96 -10.18 -10.08
N ASP A 61 -3.32 -11.07 -11.00
CA ASP A 61 -3.84 -12.40 -10.67
C ASP A 61 -2.76 -13.25 -10.01
N GLU A 62 -1.55 -13.32 -10.59
CA GLU A 62 -0.43 -14.06 -9.99
C GLU A 62 -0.02 -13.50 -8.62
N LEU A 63 0.04 -12.16 -8.49
CA LEU A 63 0.31 -11.51 -7.21
C LEU A 63 -0.71 -11.91 -6.15
N ARG A 64 -2.00 -11.95 -6.51
CA ARG A 64 -3.07 -12.34 -5.60
C ARG A 64 -2.94 -13.80 -5.17
N ASP A 65 -2.65 -14.70 -6.10
CA ASP A 65 -2.53 -16.12 -5.82
C ASP A 65 -1.31 -16.41 -4.93
N CYS A 66 -0.15 -15.81 -5.25
CA CYS A 66 1.04 -15.89 -4.40
C CYS A 66 0.78 -15.38 -2.96
N LEU A 67 0.08 -14.26 -2.81
CA LEU A 67 -0.25 -13.69 -1.49
C LEU A 67 -1.25 -14.59 -0.73
N ALA A 68 -2.20 -15.22 -1.42
CA ALA A 68 -3.13 -16.16 -0.83
C ALA A 68 -2.42 -17.44 -0.34
N ASP A 69 -1.39 -17.88 -1.06
CA ASP A 69 -0.51 -18.99 -0.69
C ASP A 69 0.52 -18.64 0.40
N GLY A 70 0.50 -17.39 0.89
CA GLY A 70 1.31 -16.94 2.02
C GLY A 70 2.70 -16.44 1.65
N TRP A 71 2.98 -16.20 0.36
CA TRP A 71 4.24 -15.62 -0.08
C TRP A 71 4.32 -14.12 0.19
N THR A 72 5.54 -13.63 0.40
CA THR A 72 5.86 -12.22 0.18
C THR A 72 6.30 -12.07 -1.26
N VAL A 73 5.69 -11.15 -2.00
CA VAL A 73 5.98 -10.94 -3.43
C VAL A 73 6.74 -9.64 -3.61
N GLU A 74 7.91 -9.72 -4.26
CA GLU A 74 8.68 -8.57 -4.72
C GLU A 74 8.22 -8.17 -6.11
N LEU A 75 7.91 -6.88 -6.31
CA LEU A 75 7.53 -6.33 -7.61
C LEU A 75 8.59 -5.33 -8.10
N GLY A 76 9.75 -5.86 -8.48
CA GLY A 76 10.90 -5.06 -8.91
C GLY A 76 11.28 -4.00 -7.87
N GLU A 77 11.71 -2.83 -8.34
CA GLU A 77 12.13 -1.71 -7.50
C GLU A 77 10.96 -1.06 -6.72
N LEU A 78 9.71 -1.35 -7.09
CA LEU A 78 8.55 -0.80 -6.38
C LEU A 78 8.53 -1.26 -4.91
N GLY A 79 8.86 -2.53 -4.67
CA GLY A 79 9.00 -3.09 -3.32
C GLY A 79 8.26 -4.40 -3.11
N TYR A 80 7.84 -4.63 -1.87
CA TYR A 80 7.36 -5.91 -1.38
C TYR A 80 5.91 -5.83 -0.89
N PHE A 81 5.10 -6.79 -1.31
CA PHE A 81 3.76 -7.03 -0.80
C PHE A 81 3.78 -8.24 0.12
N THR A 82 3.27 -8.06 1.35
CA THR A 82 3.22 -9.14 2.35
C THR A 82 1.82 -9.21 2.96
N PRO A 83 1.22 -10.41 3.09
CA PRO A 83 -0.03 -10.59 3.81
C PRO A 83 0.10 -10.16 5.27
N SER A 84 -0.87 -9.39 5.76
CA SER A 84 -0.93 -8.90 7.13
C SER A 84 -1.98 -9.68 7.90
N LEU A 85 -1.65 -10.15 9.09
CA LEU A 85 -2.55 -10.92 9.95
C LEU A 85 -2.97 -10.10 11.17
N ASN A 86 -4.16 -10.37 11.67
CA ASN A 86 -4.65 -9.87 12.96
C ASN A 86 -5.21 -11.03 13.80
N CYS A 87 -5.12 -10.89 15.11
CA CYS A 87 -5.80 -11.78 16.05
C CYS A 87 -7.17 -11.18 16.40
N ARG A 88 -8.22 -12.00 16.35
CA ARG A 88 -9.59 -11.56 16.71
C ARG A 88 -9.78 -11.29 18.20
N ARG A 89 -8.87 -11.79 19.03
CA ARG A 89 -8.90 -11.63 20.48
C ARG A 89 -7.52 -11.23 20.97
N GLU A 90 -7.49 -10.36 21.97
CA GLU A 90 -6.29 -10.09 22.74
C GLU A 90 -5.98 -11.30 23.62
N ALA A 91 -4.71 -11.68 23.65
CA ALA A 91 -4.21 -12.80 24.41
C ALA A 91 -2.82 -12.44 24.92
N MET A 92 -2.59 -12.66 26.21
CA MET A 92 -1.29 -12.36 26.84
C MET A 92 -0.34 -13.54 26.71
N GLU A 93 -0.88 -14.74 26.48
CA GLU A 93 -0.10 -15.97 26.32
C GLU A 93 -0.36 -16.66 24.97
N LYS A 94 0.71 -17.18 24.34
CA LYS A 94 0.61 -17.86 23.03
C LYS A 94 -0.35 -19.07 23.04
N LYS A 95 -0.47 -19.77 24.17
CA LYS A 95 -1.35 -20.94 24.34
C LYS A 95 -2.84 -20.61 24.19
N GLU A 96 -3.19 -19.34 24.41
CA GLU A 96 -4.55 -18.82 24.25
C GLU A 96 -4.89 -18.54 22.79
N LEU A 97 -3.91 -18.51 21.88
CA LEU A 97 -4.13 -18.32 20.45
C LEU A 97 -4.10 -19.65 19.71
N ARG A 98 -5.07 -19.82 18.79
CA ARG A 98 -5.16 -20.95 17.87
C ARG A 98 -5.27 -20.40 16.45
N ALA A 99 -5.05 -21.25 15.44
CA ALA A 99 -5.20 -20.86 14.04
C ALA A 99 -6.55 -20.18 13.75
N ALA A 100 -7.65 -20.68 14.36
CA ALA A 100 -8.98 -20.09 14.23
C ALA A 100 -9.12 -18.67 14.83
N SER A 101 -8.17 -18.22 15.65
CA SER A 101 -8.12 -16.87 16.20
C SER A 101 -7.41 -15.86 15.27
N VAL A 102 -6.73 -16.35 14.23
CA VAL A 102 -5.95 -15.55 13.29
C VAL A 102 -6.78 -15.26 12.04
N THR A 103 -6.70 -14.03 11.55
CA THR A 103 -7.40 -13.59 10.34
C THR A 103 -6.52 -12.73 9.46
N LEU A 104 -6.78 -12.75 8.15
CA LEU A 104 -6.18 -11.79 7.23
C LEU A 104 -6.72 -10.39 7.55
N ARG A 105 -5.81 -9.47 7.87
CA ARG A 105 -6.08 -8.05 8.11
C ARG A 105 -6.07 -7.25 6.81
N GLY A 106 -5.17 -7.60 5.90
CA GLY A 106 -4.97 -6.88 4.64
C GLY A 106 -3.58 -7.15 4.06
N LEU A 107 -3.08 -6.20 3.27
CA LEU A 107 -1.76 -6.25 2.64
C LEU A 107 -0.88 -5.13 3.17
N ASN A 108 0.35 -5.46 3.52
CA ASN A 108 1.40 -4.49 3.80
C ASN A 108 2.19 -4.26 2.51
N PHE A 109 2.43 -2.99 2.17
CA PHE A 109 3.34 -2.62 1.11
C PHE A 109 4.56 -1.94 1.72
N ARG A 110 5.75 -2.47 1.43
CA ARG A 110 7.03 -1.94 1.86
C ARG A 110 7.83 -1.53 0.64
N LEU A 111 8.25 -0.27 0.59
CA LEU A 111 9.06 0.26 -0.51
C LEU A 111 10.35 -0.54 -0.69
N GLY A 112 10.74 -0.74 -1.96
CA GLY A 112 12.07 -1.21 -2.31
C GLY A 112 13.13 -0.25 -1.77
N LYS A 113 14.29 -0.78 -1.42
CA LYS A 113 15.45 0.07 -1.11
C LYS A 113 16.07 0.45 -2.46
N GLU A 114 15.76 1.64 -2.95
CA GLU A 114 16.70 2.38 -3.81
C GLU A 114 17.68 3.15 -2.92
#